data_AF-A0A9W4KV18-F1
#
_entry.id   AF-A0A9W4KV18-F1
#
_cell.length_a   1.000
_cell.length_b   1.000
_cell.length_c   1.000
_cell.angle_alpha   90.00
_cell.angle_beta   90.00
_cell.angle_gamma   90.00
#
_symmetry.space_group_name_H-M   'P 1'
#
loop_
_entity.id
_entity.type
_entity.pdbx_description
1 polymer ?
#
loop_
_entity_poly.entity_id
_entity_poly.type
_entity_poly.pdbx_seq_one_letter_code
_entity_poly.pdbx_strand_id
1 'polypeptide(L)'
;MTLDFYTFAKNIVKGVLTPSFRVKALGKEHIPKEGGVLICANHIDNLDPPVVGMTSPRDIHFMAKEELFHAPVLKGILPRVNAFPVKRGNSDRESLRKGLKLLKEGKAIGLFPEGTRSKTGQLGEGLAGAGFFALRSDAVIIPCAIIGPYKFLRPLKVVYGPPINFTEYREQKISADEATKIIMDHIRKLISEHK
;
A
#
# COMPACT_ATOMS: atom_id res chain seq x y z
N MET A 1 -3.72 -2.65 -28.92
CA MET A 1 -3.88 -2.38 -27.48
C MET A 1 -3.00 -1.20 -27.14
N THR A 2 -3.57 -0.01 -26.97
CA THR A 2 -2.83 1.14 -26.45
C THR A 2 -2.38 0.80 -25.03
N LEU A 3 -1.08 0.77 -24.79
CA LEU A 3 -0.52 0.64 -23.45
C LEU A 3 -1.04 1.83 -22.63
N ASP A 4 -1.87 1.59 -21.62
CA ASP A 4 -2.29 2.67 -20.75
C ASP A 4 -1.05 3.27 -20.03
N PHE A 5 -1.13 4.56 -19.69
CA PHE A 5 0.00 5.27 -19.09
C PHE A 5 0.48 4.61 -17.80
N TYR A 6 -0.43 3.98 -17.05
CA TYR A 6 -0.10 3.24 -15.83
C TYR A 6 0.85 2.07 -16.12
N THR A 7 0.50 1.22 -17.08
CA THR A 7 1.28 0.05 -17.47
C THR A 7 2.63 0.46 -18.06
N PHE A 8 2.65 1.54 -18.87
CA PHE A 8 3.90 2.12 -19.34
C PHE A 8 4.80 2.57 -18.18
N ALA A 9 4.28 3.40 -17.27
CA ALA A 9 5.03 3.90 -16.13
C ALA A 9 5.51 2.75 -15.22
N LYS A 10 4.64 1.76 -14.96
CA LYS A 10 4.96 0.55 -14.19
C LYS A 10 6.12 -0.24 -14.80
N ASN A 11 6.13 -0.41 -16.13
CA ASN A 11 7.21 -1.12 -16.82
C ASN A 11 8.54 -0.35 -16.78
N ILE A 12 8.51 0.97 -16.92
CA ILE A 12 9.70 1.82 -16.78
C ILE A 12 10.27 1.72 -15.36
N VAL A 13 9.42 1.92 -14.34
CA VAL A 13 9.80 1.79 -12.93
C VAL A 13 10.38 0.39 -12.65
N LYS A 14 9.74 -0.66 -13.15
CA LYS A 14 10.23 -2.04 -13.02
C LYS A 14 11.60 -2.24 -13.66
N GLY A 15 11.80 -1.74 -14.88
CA GLY A 15 13.07 -1.84 -15.61
C GLY A 15 14.22 -1.11 -14.92
N VAL A 16 13.95 0.00 -14.22
CA VAL A 16 14.96 0.78 -13.50
C VAL A 16 15.21 0.25 -12.08
N LEU A 17 14.14 0.07 -11.30
CA LEU A 17 14.28 -0.23 -9.86
C LEU A 17 14.65 -1.69 -9.59
N THR A 18 14.17 -2.64 -10.41
CA THR A 18 14.48 -4.07 -10.22
C THR A 18 15.99 -4.34 -10.25
N PRO A 19 16.76 -3.94 -11.29
CA PRO A 19 18.21 -4.14 -11.28
C PRO A 19 18.92 -3.25 -10.24
N SER A 20 18.47 -2.01 -10.05
CA SER A 20 19.10 -1.06 -9.12
C SER A 20 19.03 -1.50 -7.66
N PHE A 21 17.94 -2.14 -7.24
CA PHE A 21 17.72 -2.58 -5.84
C PHE A 21 17.51 -4.09 -5.71
N ARG A 22 17.83 -4.87 -6.76
CA ARG A 22 17.66 -6.33 -6.81
C ARG A 22 16.30 -6.77 -6.24
N VAL A 23 15.23 -6.11 -6.70
CA VAL A 23 13.91 -6.24 -6.07
C VAL A 23 13.38 -7.66 -6.21
N LYS A 24 12.93 -8.24 -5.08
CA LYS A 24 12.30 -9.56 -5.02
C LYS A 24 10.91 -9.45 -4.43
N ALA A 25 9.92 -10.05 -5.08
CA ALA A 25 8.54 -10.07 -4.62
C ALA A 25 8.13 -11.50 -4.23
N LEU A 26 7.60 -11.68 -3.03
CA LEU A 26 7.15 -12.96 -2.47
C LEU A 26 5.67 -12.87 -2.09
N GLY A 27 4.95 -13.99 -2.13
CA GLY A 27 3.55 -14.06 -1.67
C GLY A 27 2.53 -13.37 -2.57
N LYS A 28 2.87 -13.12 -3.85
CA LYS A 28 1.98 -12.44 -4.81
C LYS A 28 0.65 -13.20 -5.02
N GLU A 29 0.69 -14.51 -4.86
CA GLU A 29 -0.43 -15.43 -4.88
C GLU A 29 -1.48 -15.16 -3.79
N HIS A 30 -1.10 -14.47 -2.70
CA HIS A 30 -2.04 -14.06 -1.66
C HIS A 30 -2.96 -12.91 -2.10
N ILE A 31 -2.64 -12.20 -3.19
CA ILE A 31 -3.44 -11.09 -3.70
C ILE A 31 -4.53 -11.66 -4.62
N PRO A 32 -5.82 -11.56 -4.26
CA PRO A 32 -6.92 -12.02 -5.10
C PRO A 32 -6.94 -11.26 -6.43
N LYS A 33 -7.20 -11.98 -7.52
CA LYS A 33 -7.26 -11.41 -8.88
C LYS A 33 -8.42 -10.42 -9.07
N GLU A 34 -9.50 -10.63 -8.32
CA GLU A 34 -10.75 -9.86 -8.39
C GLU A 34 -11.22 -9.46 -6.98
N GLY A 35 -12.23 -8.58 -6.91
CA GLY A 35 -12.73 -8.05 -5.65
C GLY A 35 -11.86 -6.92 -5.06
N GLY A 36 -12.37 -6.25 -4.03
CA GLY A 36 -11.66 -5.17 -3.35
C GLY A 36 -10.47 -5.72 -2.56
N VAL A 37 -9.30 -5.07 -2.67
CA VAL A 37 -8.10 -5.47 -1.92
C VAL A 37 -7.49 -4.25 -1.26
N LEU A 38 -7.22 -4.35 0.04
CA LEU A 38 -6.46 -3.34 0.79
C LEU A 38 -5.07 -3.90 1.10
N ILE A 39 -4.04 -3.35 0.47
CA ILE A 39 -2.64 -3.68 0.72
C ILE A 39 -2.09 -2.66 1.74
N CYS A 40 -1.69 -3.16 2.91
CA CYS A 40 -1.12 -2.34 3.98
C CYS A 40 0.36 -2.64 4.12
N ALA A 41 1.23 -1.68 3.79
CA ALA A 41 2.68 -1.84 3.84
C ALA A 41 3.34 -0.94 4.89
N ASN A 42 4.47 -1.35 5.45
CA ASN A 42 5.37 -0.42 6.15
C ASN A 42 5.97 0.60 5.18
N HIS A 43 6.40 1.76 5.69
CA HIS A 43 6.92 2.85 4.89
C HIS A 43 8.34 3.25 5.30
N ILE A 44 9.34 2.88 4.50
CA ILE A 44 10.77 3.14 4.73
C ILE A 44 11.40 4.06 3.67
N ASP A 45 10.77 4.28 2.52
CA ASP A 45 11.24 5.19 1.47
C ASP A 45 10.10 5.81 0.62
N ASN A 46 10.35 6.97 0.02
CA ASN A 46 9.41 7.58 -0.95
C ASN A 46 9.19 6.70 -2.20
N LEU A 47 10.11 5.76 -2.46
CA LEU A 47 9.99 4.76 -3.52
C LEU A 47 9.11 3.56 -3.16
N ASP A 48 8.58 3.47 -1.93
CA ASP A 48 7.71 2.35 -1.54
C ASP A 48 6.44 2.22 -2.40
N PRO A 49 5.62 3.27 -2.63
CA PRO A 49 4.46 3.15 -3.50
C PRO A 49 4.80 2.63 -4.92
N PRO A 50 5.80 3.17 -5.65
CA PRO A 50 6.14 2.62 -6.96
C PRO A 50 6.72 1.20 -6.89
N VAL A 51 7.50 0.85 -5.85
CA VAL A 51 8.03 -0.51 -5.66
C VAL A 51 6.88 -1.51 -5.44
N VAL A 52 5.95 -1.22 -4.53
CA VAL A 52 4.79 -2.09 -4.28
C VAL A 52 3.88 -2.16 -5.50
N GLY A 53 3.69 -1.04 -6.20
CA GLY A 53 2.91 -0.97 -7.45
C GLY A 53 3.48 -1.85 -8.57
N MET A 54 4.81 -1.84 -8.75
CA MET A 54 5.46 -2.64 -9.81
C MET A 54 5.53 -4.13 -9.50
N THR A 55 5.58 -4.51 -8.22
CA THR A 55 5.67 -5.92 -7.80
C THR A 55 4.31 -6.60 -7.66
N SER A 56 3.24 -5.82 -7.50
CA SER A 56 1.87 -6.32 -7.36
C SER A 56 1.32 -6.90 -8.69
N PRO A 57 0.61 -8.03 -8.64
CA PRO A 57 -0.10 -8.59 -9.80
C PRO A 57 -1.32 -7.74 -10.21
N ARG A 58 -1.74 -6.78 -9.38
CA ARG A 58 -2.85 -5.86 -9.66
C ARG A 58 -2.39 -4.42 -9.65
N ASP A 59 -3.06 -3.58 -10.43
CA ASP A 59 -2.83 -2.15 -10.43
C ASP A 59 -3.40 -1.54 -9.16
N ILE A 60 -2.55 -0.82 -8.44
CA ILE A 60 -2.86 -0.28 -7.12
C ILE A 60 -3.19 1.20 -7.22
N HIS A 61 -4.25 1.60 -6.52
CA HIS A 61 -4.56 2.99 -6.24
C HIS A 61 -3.95 3.41 -4.92
N PHE A 62 -3.06 4.41 -4.93
CA PHE A 62 -2.39 4.87 -3.71
C PHE A 62 -2.98 6.19 -3.22
N MET A 63 -3.17 6.27 -1.91
CA MET A 63 -3.36 7.54 -1.22
C MET A 63 -2.02 8.29 -1.21
N ALA A 64 -1.98 9.49 -1.78
CA ALA A 64 -0.79 10.32 -1.84
C ALA A 64 -1.10 11.73 -1.28
N LYS A 65 -0.11 12.32 -0.63
CA LYS A 65 -0.22 13.65 -0.02
C LYS A 65 -0.72 14.68 -1.03
N GLU A 66 -1.73 15.47 -0.66
CA GLU A 66 -2.34 16.48 -1.54
C GLU A 66 -1.30 17.45 -2.13
N GLU A 67 -0.27 17.82 -1.37
CA GLU A 67 0.79 18.74 -1.81
C GLU A 67 1.55 18.20 -3.04
N LEU A 68 1.61 16.87 -3.21
CA LEU A 68 2.25 16.25 -4.38
C LEU A 68 1.44 16.49 -5.67
N PHE A 69 0.13 16.71 -5.57
CA PHE A 69 -0.73 17.04 -6.72
C PHE A 69 -0.59 18.50 -7.16
N HIS A 70 0.13 19.32 -6.41
CA HIS A 70 0.44 20.71 -6.76
C HIS A 70 1.87 20.87 -7.32
N ALA A 71 2.73 19.86 -7.19
CA ALA A 71 4.08 19.91 -7.73
C ALA A 71 4.08 19.85 -9.27
N PRO A 72 4.86 20.71 -9.97
CA PRO A 72 4.76 20.91 -11.42
C PRO A 72 4.84 19.62 -12.26
N VAL A 73 5.72 18.69 -11.87
CA VAL A 73 5.91 17.42 -12.57
C VAL A 73 4.89 16.37 -12.11
N LEU A 74 4.66 16.25 -10.80
CA LEU A 74 3.83 15.19 -10.23
C LEU A 74 2.33 15.40 -10.48
N LYS A 75 1.86 16.65 -10.59
CA LYS A 75 0.46 17.00 -10.87
C LYS A 75 -0.09 16.29 -12.11
N GLY A 76 0.71 16.17 -13.17
CA GLY A 76 0.30 15.50 -14.41
C GLY A 76 0.44 13.98 -14.38
N ILE A 77 1.29 13.44 -13.50
CA ILE A 77 1.64 12.02 -13.43
C ILE A 77 0.73 11.29 -12.46
N LEU A 78 0.56 11.81 -11.24
CA LEU A 78 -0.12 11.11 -10.13
C LEU A 78 -1.52 10.61 -10.48
N PRO A 79 -2.42 11.41 -11.07
CA PRO A 79 -3.75 10.92 -11.45
C PRO A 79 -3.71 9.80 -12.51
N ARG A 80 -2.68 9.79 -13.37
CA ARG A 80 -2.51 8.79 -14.43
C ARG A 80 -1.87 7.50 -13.94
N VAL A 81 -1.27 7.51 -12.75
CA VAL A 81 -0.72 6.32 -12.07
C VAL A 81 -1.59 5.87 -10.90
N ASN A 82 -2.91 6.13 -11.00
CA ASN A 82 -3.93 5.73 -10.02
C ASN A 82 -3.73 6.30 -8.61
N ALA A 83 -2.94 7.36 -8.42
CA ALA A 83 -2.83 8.04 -7.14
C ALA A 83 -3.99 9.02 -6.93
N PHE A 84 -4.43 9.18 -5.68
CA PHE A 84 -5.43 10.16 -5.29
C PHE A 84 -5.04 10.93 -4.02
N PRO A 85 -5.44 12.21 -3.90
CA PRO A 85 -5.00 13.07 -2.82
C PRO A 85 -5.58 12.61 -1.48
N VAL A 86 -4.78 12.79 -0.42
CA VAL A 86 -5.18 12.73 0.98
C VAL A 86 -4.56 13.90 1.73
N LYS A 87 -5.38 14.60 2.50
CA LYS A 87 -4.99 15.66 3.43
C LYS A 87 -4.48 15.06 4.73
N ARG A 88 -3.42 15.65 5.28
CA ARG A 88 -2.94 15.30 6.63
C ARG A 88 -3.95 15.76 7.68
N GLY A 89 -4.22 14.91 8.66
CA GLY A 89 -5.17 15.17 9.75
C GLY A 89 -6.27 14.10 9.82
N ASN A 90 -6.91 13.97 10.98
CA ASN A 90 -7.76 12.83 11.34
C ASN A 90 -9.10 12.72 10.59
N SER A 91 -9.35 13.52 9.55
CA SER A 91 -10.71 13.72 9.02
C SER A 91 -10.80 14.00 7.51
N ASP A 92 -9.89 13.49 6.68
CA ASP A 92 -10.12 13.55 5.22
C ASP A 92 -11.18 12.53 4.76
N ARG A 93 -12.44 12.87 5.06
CA ARG A 93 -13.62 12.05 4.75
C ARG A 93 -13.78 11.84 3.24
N GLU A 94 -13.31 12.75 2.40
CA GLU A 94 -13.40 12.62 0.95
C GLU A 94 -12.45 11.54 0.44
N SER A 95 -11.19 11.55 0.88
CA SER A 95 -10.22 10.51 0.54
C SER A 95 -10.68 9.13 1.03
N LEU A 96 -11.25 9.05 2.23
CA LEU A 96 -11.79 7.80 2.80
C LEU A 96 -13.00 7.30 1.99
N ARG A 97 -13.94 8.17 1.62
CA ARG A 97 -15.09 7.80 0.78
C ARG A 97 -14.63 7.33 -0.61
N LYS A 98 -13.65 8.01 -1.20
CA LYS A 98 -13.06 7.61 -2.49
C LYS A 98 -12.41 6.23 -2.37
N GLY A 99 -11.66 5.97 -1.30
CA GLY A 99 -11.09 4.66 -1.04
C GLY A 99 -12.16 3.56 -0.92
N LEU A 100 -13.21 3.80 -0.12
CA LEU A 100 -14.31 2.83 0.00
C LEU A 100 -15.01 2.57 -1.34
N LYS A 101 -15.20 3.61 -2.16
CA LYS A 101 -15.77 3.48 -3.51
C LYS A 101 -14.90 2.58 -4.39
N LEU A 102 -13.59 2.84 -4.44
CA LEU A 102 -12.64 2.03 -5.22
C LEU A 102 -12.61 0.57 -4.77
N LEU A 103 -12.62 0.31 -3.45
CA LEU A 103 -12.70 -1.05 -2.92
C LEU A 103 -14.00 -1.74 -3.33
N LYS A 104 -15.13 -1.03 -3.26
CA LYS A 104 -16.45 -1.53 -3.70
C LYS A 104 -16.49 -1.84 -5.20
N GLU A 105 -15.77 -1.07 -6.02
CA GLU A 105 -15.58 -1.31 -7.45
C GLU A 105 -14.59 -2.44 -7.76
N GLY A 106 -14.13 -3.16 -6.73
CA GLY A 106 -13.22 -4.29 -6.87
C GLY A 106 -11.79 -3.87 -7.20
N LYS A 107 -11.37 -2.64 -6.89
CA LYS A 107 -9.99 -2.17 -7.12
C LYS A 107 -9.08 -2.51 -5.95
N ALA A 108 -7.78 -2.56 -6.22
CA ALA A 108 -6.76 -2.64 -5.18
C ALA A 108 -6.36 -1.24 -4.70
N ILE A 109 -6.33 -1.03 -3.39
CA ILE A 109 -5.79 0.16 -2.73
C ILE A 109 -4.53 -0.21 -1.98
N GLY A 110 -3.52 0.66 -2.07
CA GLY A 110 -2.31 0.60 -1.28
C GLY A 110 -2.26 1.76 -0.30
N LEU A 111 -1.96 1.48 0.96
CA LEU A 111 -1.69 2.50 1.95
C LEU A 111 -0.58 2.08 2.91
N PHE A 112 -0.06 3.08 3.61
CA PHE A 112 0.96 2.94 4.62
C PHE A 112 0.36 3.31 5.96
N PRO A 113 0.05 2.35 6.86
CA PRO A 113 -0.69 2.64 8.08
C PRO A 113 -0.01 3.67 8.99
N GLU A 114 1.32 3.76 8.94
CA GLU A 114 2.13 4.74 9.68
C GLU A 114 1.80 6.20 9.31
N GLY A 115 1.22 6.46 8.13
CA GLY A 115 0.89 7.81 7.63
C GLY A 115 2.11 8.70 7.30
N THR A 116 3.30 8.25 7.67
CA THR A 116 4.58 8.86 7.37
C THR A 116 5.64 7.78 7.20
N ARG A 117 6.73 8.15 6.53
CA ARG A 117 7.89 7.29 6.41
C ARG A 117 8.65 7.20 7.73
N SER A 118 9.11 5.99 8.06
CA SER A 118 10.06 5.73 9.13
C SER A 118 11.43 6.31 8.81
N LYS A 119 11.96 7.13 9.72
CA LYS A 119 13.33 7.69 9.60
C LYS A 119 14.42 6.71 10.01
N THR A 120 14.06 5.70 10.80
CA THR A 120 14.98 4.70 11.36
C THR A 120 14.91 3.36 10.62
N GLY A 121 13.95 3.21 9.70
CA GLY A 121 13.64 1.94 9.03
C GLY A 121 12.90 0.94 9.95
N GLN A 122 12.55 1.34 11.16
CA GLN A 122 11.72 0.55 12.07
C GLN A 122 10.24 0.84 11.86
N LEU A 123 9.40 -0.17 12.04
CA LEU A 123 7.95 -0.02 11.93
C LEU A 123 7.43 0.88 13.07
N GLY A 124 6.80 2.00 12.71
CA GLY A 124 6.16 2.92 13.65
C GLY A 124 4.78 2.47 14.14
N GLU A 125 4.09 3.39 14.81
CA GLU A 125 2.68 3.21 15.17
C GLU A 125 1.77 3.44 13.96
N GLY A 126 0.69 2.67 13.87
CA GLY A 126 -0.30 2.82 12.81
C GLY A 126 -1.40 3.80 13.18
N LEU A 127 -1.93 4.50 12.17
CA LEU A 127 -3.10 5.38 12.28
C LEU A 127 -4.38 4.61 11.93
N ALA A 128 -5.50 5.01 12.55
CA ALA A 128 -6.84 4.42 12.37
C ALA A 128 -7.30 4.21 10.92
N GLY A 129 -6.73 4.91 9.93
CA GLY A 129 -7.16 4.84 8.53
C GLY A 129 -7.14 3.43 7.94
N ALA A 130 -6.13 2.61 8.26
CA ALA A 130 -6.06 1.23 7.77
C ALA A 130 -7.19 0.37 8.33
N GLY A 131 -7.40 0.42 9.65
CA GLY A 131 -8.49 -0.27 10.33
C GLY A 131 -9.87 0.24 9.94
N PHE A 132 -10.01 1.54 9.64
CA PHE A 132 -11.25 2.10 9.09
C PHE A 132 -11.65 1.39 7.80
N PHE A 133 -10.73 1.26 6.84
CA PHE A 133 -11.02 0.54 5.59
C PHE A 133 -11.31 -0.94 5.84
N ALA A 134 -10.54 -1.59 6.71
CA ALA A 134 -10.74 -3.00 7.05
C ALA A 134 -12.13 -3.28 7.64
N LEU A 135 -12.62 -2.40 8.51
CA LEU A 135 -13.93 -2.55 9.17
C LEU A 135 -15.11 -2.05 8.33
N ARG A 136 -14.89 -1.13 7.37
CA ARG A 136 -15.96 -0.48 6.58
C ARG A 136 -16.06 -0.97 5.14
N SER A 137 -15.30 -1.97 4.75
CA SER A 137 -15.38 -2.61 3.44
C SER A 137 -15.29 -4.12 3.55
N ASP A 138 -15.77 -4.81 2.52
CA ASP A 138 -15.60 -6.26 2.36
C ASP A 138 -14.27 -6.61 1.65
N ALA A 139 -13.35 -5.65 1.58
CA ALA A 139 -12.06 -5.86 0.93
C ALA A 139 -11.23 -6.91 1.67
N VAL A 140 -10.47 -7.68 0.89
CA VAL A 140 -9.44 -8.58 1.41
C VAL A 140 -8.25 -7.74 1.88
N ILE A 141 -7.81 -7.95 3.12
CA ILE A 141 -6.72 -7.19 3.73
C ILE A 141 -5.42 -7.97 3.60
N ILE A 142 -4.44 -7.41 2.88
CA ILE A 142 -3.13 -8.01 2.61
C ILE A 142 -2.05 -7.23 3.36
N PRO A 143 -1.44 -7.79 4.42
CA PRO A 143 -0.27 -7.20 5.04
C PRO A 143 0.93 -7.33 4.11
N CYS A 144 1.76 -6.29 4.03
CA CYS A 144 2.90 -6.23 3.14
C CYS A 144 4.13 -5.72 3.90
N ALA A 145 5.28 -6.36 3.71
CA ALA A 145 6.55 -5.93 4.28
C ALA A 145 7.56 -5.57 3.19
N ILE A 146 8.11 -4.37 3.29
CA ILE A 146 9.24 -3.87 2.50
C ILE A 146 10.48 -3.96 3.37
N ILE A 147 11.44 -4.78 2.94
CA ILE A 147 12.58 -5.20 3.76
C ILE A 147 13.88 -5.02 2.97
N GLY A 148 14.84 -4.34 3.58
CA GLY A 148 16.15 -4.06 3.00
C GLY A 148 16.35 -2.56 2.75
N PRO A 149 17.60 -2.13 2.53
CA PRO A 149 17.89 -0.73 2.25
C PRO A 149 17.60 -0.41 0.78
N TYR A 150 17.14 0.81 0.50
CA TYR A 150 17.20 1.40 -0.84
C TYR A 150 18.64 1.80 -1.20
N LYS A 151 19.50 0.79 -1.35
CA LYS A 151 20.92 0.94 -1.67
C LYS A 151 21.22 0.21 -2.98
N PHE A 152 21.99 0.86 -3.84
CA PHE A 152 22.34 0.33 -5.16
C PHE A 152 22.95 -1.09 -5.05
N LEU A 153 22.43 -2.01 -5.86
CA LEU A 153 22.75 -3.43 -5.93
C LEU A 153 22.61 -4.21 -4.60
N ARG A 154 21.85 -3.69 -3.63
CA ARG A 154 21.47 -4.43 -2.41
C ARG A 154 20.02 -4.91 -2.53
N PRO A 155 19.72 -6.15 -2.10
CA PRO A 155 18.37 -6.70 -2.21
C PRO A 155 17.33 -5.89 -1.42
N LEU A 156 16.22 -5.60 -2.09
CA LEU A 156 14.98 -5.10 -1.50
C LEU A 156 13.90 -6.17 -1.69
N LYS A 157 13.30 -6.65 -0.60
CA LYS A 157 12.20 -7.63 -0.63
C LYS A 157 10.87 -6.92 -0.42
N VAL A 158 9.87 -7.31 -1.21
CA VAL A 158 8.45 -6.99 -1.00
C VAL A 158 7.75 -8.30 -0.72
N VAL A 159 7.24 -8.46 0.50
CA VAL A 159 6.62 -9.70 0.97
C VAL A 159 5.16 -9.44 1.23
N TYR A 160 4.29 -10.04 0.42
CA TYR A 160 2.84 -10.01 0.63
C TYR A 160 2.44 -11.20 1.50
N GLY A 161 1.92 -10.94 2.70
CA GLY A 161 1.47 -11.97 3.62
C GLY A 161 0.11 -12.56 3.24
N PRO A 162 -0.31 -13.64 3.93
CA PRO A 162 -1.63 -14.21 3.75
C PRO A 162 -2.73 -13.20 4.12
N PRO A 163 -3.92 -13.31 3.51
CA PRO A 163 -5.07 -12.47 3.85
C PRO A 163 -5.42 -12.49 5.35
N ILE A 164 -5.69 -11.32 5.92
CA ILE A 164 -6.22 -11.21 7.28
C ILE A 164 -7.75 -11.29 7.20
N ASN A 165 -8.34 -12.25 7.91
CA ASN A 165 -9.78 -12.37 8.01
C ASN A 165 -10.33 -11.31 8.99
N PHE A 166 -11.01 -10.30 8.46
CA PHE A 166 -11.64 -9.25 9.27
C PHE A 166 -13.11 -9.50 9.63
N THR A 167 -13.70 -10.61 9.20
CA THR A 167 -15.11 -10.92 9.46
C THR A 167 -15.42 -10.96 10.96
N GLU A 168 -14.63 -11.72 11.73
CA GLU A 168 -14.81 -11.83 13.19
C GLU A 168 -14.60 -10.49 13.91
N TYR A 169 -13.61 -9.71 13.50
CA TYR A 169 -13.33 -8.39 14.08
C TYR A 169 -14.46 -7.38 13.82
N ARG A 170 -15.13 -7.47 12.66
CA ARG A 170 -16.30 -6.63 12.35
C ARG A 170 -17.48 -6.96 13.26
N GLU A 171 -17.70 -8.24 13.57
CA GLU A 171 -18.75 -8.69 14.49
C GLU A 171 -18.48 -8.26 15.94
N GLN A 172 -17.22 -8.31 16.37
CA GLN A 172 -16.77 -7.84 17.69
C GLN A 172 -16.81 -6.31 17.85
N LYS A 173 -17.06 -5.56 16.77
CA LYS A 173 -17.15 -4.09 16.77
C LYS A 173 -15.91 -3.41 17.38
N ILE A 174 -14.73 -3.95 17.11
CA ILE A 174 -13.47 -3.33 17.55
C ILE A 174 -13.30 -1.93 16.95
N SER A 175 -12.49 -1.11 17.59
CA SER A 175 -12.14 0.22 17.09
C SER A 175 -11.25 0.14 15.84
N ALA A 176 -11.22 1.23 15.07
CA ALA A 176 -10.34 1.35 13.91
C ALA A 176 -8.84 1.32 14.30
N ASP A 177 -8.50 1.80 15.50
CA ASP A 177 -7.13 1.73 16.03
C ASP A 177 -6.73 0.29 16.37
N GLU A 178 -7.62 -0.48 17.01
CA GLU A 178 -7.39 -1.92 17.28
C GLU A 178 -7.26 -2.72 15.99
N ALA A 179 -8.14 -2.48 15.02
CA ALA A 179 -8.06 -3.10 13.69
C ALA A 179 -6.72 -2.77 12.99
N THR A 180 -6.25 -1.53 13.11
CA THR A 180 -4.95 -1.11 12.58
C THR A 180 -3.81 -1.83 13.29
N LYS A 181 -3.88 -1.96 14.62
CA LYS A 181 -2.86 -2.68 15.40
C LYS A 181 -2.72 -4.13 14.95
N ILE A 182 -3.83 -4.82 14.69
CA ILE A 182 -3.81 -6.19 14.14
C ILE A 182 -3.06 -6.24 12.80
N ILE A 183 -3.37 -5.33 11.88
CA ILE A 183 -2.68 -5.23 10.59
C ILE A 183 -1.17 -5.00 10.79
N MET A 184 -0.81 -4.08 11.70
CA MET A 184 0.58 -3.76 12.02
C MET A 184 1.32 -4.94 12.64
N ASP A 185 0.67 -5.76 13.46
CA ASP A 185 1.26 -6.96 14.05
C ASP A 185 1.59 -8.01 12.97
N HIS A 186 0.71 -8.18 11.98
CA HIS A 186 1.00 -9.01 10.81
C HIS A 186 2.18 -8.47 9.98
N ILE A 187 2.25 -7.16 9.74
CA ILE A 187 3.39 -6.53 9.04
C ILE A 187 4.68 -6.77 9.84
N ARG A 188 4.66 -6.58 11.16
CA ARG A 188 5.81 -6.82 12.04
C ARG A 188 6.29 -8.27 11.96
N LYS A 189 5.36 -9.23 11.97
CA LYS A 189 5.66 -10.65 11.81
C LYS A 189 6.34 -10.94 10.47
N LEU A 190 5.82 -10.40 9.36
CA LEU A 190 6.44 -10.54 8.04
C LEU A 190 7.87 -9.97 8.02
N ILE A 191 8.09 -8.80 8.63
CA ILE A 191 9.41 -8.18 8.75
C ILE A 191 10.37 -9.09 9.53
N SER A 192 9.93 -9.68 10.65
CA SER A 192 10.79 -10.56 11.45
C SER A 192 11.14 -11.87 10.74
N GLU A 193 10.20 -12.47 10.01
CA GLU A 193 10.39 -13.76 9.35
C GLU A 193 11.26 -13.68 8.08
N HIS A 194 11.35 -12.50 7.46
CA HIS A 194 12.00 -12.32 6.17
C HIS A 194 13.19 -11.35 6.19
N LYS A 195 13.61 -10.90 7.37
CA LYS A 195 14.80 -10.06 7.54
C LYS A 195 16.09 -10.77 7.12
#